data_AF-A0A077ZG27-F1
#
_entry.id   AF-A0A077ZG27-F1
#
_cell.length_a   1.000
_cell.length_b   1.000
_cell.length_c   1.000
_cell.angle_alpha   90.00
_cell.angle_beta   90.00
_cell.angle_gamma   90.00
#
_symmetry.space_group_name_H-M   'P 1'
#
loop_
_entity.id
_entity.type
_entity.pdbx_description
1 polymer ?
#
loop_
_entity_poly.entity_id
_entity_poly.type
_entity_poly.pdbx_seq_one_letter_code
_entity_poly.pdbx_strand_id
1 'polypeptide(L)'
;MLTGCDTFVVLPPYTEHGFVIFGKNSDRPSAEVQEIVYIPSAQHEKGSKLLCTYIEIEQVEKTNAVVLSKPAWMWGAEMGANEFGVVVGNEAVWTKLRAGEAATERLLGMDLLR
;
A
#
# COMPACT_ATOMS: atom_id res chain seq x y z
N MET A 1 3.37 9.99 22.13
CA MET A 1 2.83 9.70 20.79
C MET A 1 3.76 8.68 20.17
N LEU A 2 3.25 7.57 19.62
CA LEU A 2 4.09 6.60 18.92
C LEU A 2 4.70 7.31 17.70
N THR A 3 6.01 7.18 17.50
CA THR A 3 6.73 7.79 16.38
C THR A 3 7.09 6.69 15.40
N GLY A 4 6.44 6.66 14.23
CA GLY A 4 6.68 5.64 13.21
C GLY A 4 5.59 4.57 13.15
N CYS A 5 5.58 3.85 12.04
CA CYS A 5 4.77 2.66 11.88
C CYS A 5 5.56 1.41 12.30
N ASP A 6 4.83 0.39 12.76
CA ASP A 6 5.35 -0.93 13.04
C ASP A 6 4.54 -1.97 12.25
N THR A 7 5.21 -3.08 11.92
CA THR A 7 4.60 -4.24 11.26
C THR A 7 4.99 -5.50 12.00
N PHE A 8 4.04 -6.41 12.22
CA PHE A 8 4.32 -7.74 12.75
C PHE A 8 3.65 -8.83 11.92
N VAL A 9 4.25 -10.02 11.96
CA VAL A 9 3.68 -11.23 11.37
C VAL A 9 3.82 -12.39 12.36
N VAL A 10 2.75 -13.16 12.53
CA VAL A 10 2.76 -14.43 13.26
C VAL A 10 2.42 -15.53 12.28
N LEU A 11 3.33 -16.49 12.13
CA LEU A 11 3.22 -17.60 11.20
C LEU A 11 2.82 -18.88 11.94
N PRO A 12 2.23 -19.88 11.25
CA PRO A 12 2.11 -21.23 11.78
C PRO A 12 3.49 -21.80 12.20
N PRO A 13 3.57 -22.64 13.24
CA PRO A 13 2.46 -23.16 14.06
C PRO A 13 2.07 -22.24 15.23
N TYR A 14 2.55 -20.99 15.28
CA TYR A 14 2.34 -20.08 16.41
C TYR A 14 0.96 -19.41 16.45
N THR A 15 0.02 -19.87 15.61
CA THR A 15 -1.36 -19.39 15.55
C THR A 15 -2.32 -20.55 15.78
N GLU A 16 -3.37 -20.33 16.57
CA GLU A 16 -4.27 -21.40 17.05
C GLU A 16 -4.92 -22.23 15.94
N HIS A 17 -5.19 -21.60 14.79
CA HIS A 17 -5.88 -22.23 13.65
C HIS A 17 -4.99 -22.36 12.40
N GLY A 18 -3.68 -22.19 12.54
CA GLY A 18 -2.75 -22.29 11.41
C GLY A 18 -2.90 -21.19 10.36
N PHE A 19 -3.52 -20.06 10.71
CA PHE A 19 -3.57 -18.86 9.85
C PHE A 19 -2.31 -18.00 10.01
N VAL A 20 -2.00 -17.19 9.00
CA VAL A 20 -1.03 -16.10 9.15
C VAL A 20 -1.75 -14.90 9.75
N ILE A 21 -1.20 -14.32 10.82
CA ILE A 21 -1.68 -13.04 11.35
C ILE A 21 -0.70 -11.96 10.89
N PHE A 22 -1.22 -10.97 10.17
CA PHE A 22 -0.50 -9.78 9.77
C PHE A 22 -1.11 -8.56 10.46
N GLY A 23 -0.27 -7.69 11.00
CA GLY A 23 -0.70 -6.43 11.59
C GLY A 23 0.28 -5.33 11.27
N LYS A 24 -0.27 -4.16 10.93
CA LYS A 24 0.47 -2.91 10.75
C LYS A 24 -0.34 -1.77 11.36
N ASN A 25 0.33 -0.83 12.03
CA ASN A 25 -0.29 0.44 12.38
C ASN A 25 0.10 1.55 11.40
N SER A 26 -0.77 2.55 11.32
CA SER A 26 -0.52 3.81 10.67
C SER A 26 0.14 4.77 11.66
N ASP A 27 1.10 5.56 11.20
CA ASP A 27 1.73 6.67 11.93
C ASP A 27 1.31 8.04 11.37
N ARG A 28 0.29 8.03 10.50
CA ARG A 28 -0.27 9.19 9.85
C ARG A 28 -0.93 10.14 10.88
N PRO A 29 -1.07 11.43 10.56
CA PRO A 29 -1.70 12.39 11.45
C PRO A 29 -3.10 11.93 11.89
N SER A 30 -3.44 12.06 13.18
CA SER A 30 -4.70 11.53 13.73
C SER A 30 -5.98 12.13 13.13
N ALA A 31 -5.88 13.30 12.49
CA ALA A 31 -6.98 13.95 11.79
C ALA A 31 -7.06 13.57 10.30
N GLU A 32 -6.08 12.83 9.77
CA GLU A 32 -6.10 12.31 8.41
C GLU A 32 -7.08 11.12 8.36
N VAL A 33 -8.02 11.18 7.43
CA VAL A 33 -9.02 10.12 7.27
C VAL A 33 -8.37 8.89 6.65
N GLN A 34 -8.54 7.75 7.31
CA GLN A 34 -8.17 6.44 6.78
C GLN A 34 -9.42 5.69 6.31
N GLU A 35 -9.45 5.31 5.04
CA GLU A 35 -10.54 4.57 4.42
C GLU A 35 -10.19 3.08 4.32
N ILE A 36 -11.21 2.22 4.48
CA ILE A 36 -11.13 0.81 4.09
C ILE A 36 -11.93 0.65 2.81
N VAL A 37 -11.27 0.30 1.71
CA VAL A 37 -11.88 0.20 0.39
C VAL A 37 -11.71 -1.20 -0.18
N TYR A 38 -12.75 -1.70 -0.83
CA TYR A 38 -12.66 -2.88 -1.69
C TYR A 38 -12.59 -2.42 -3.14
N ILE A 39 -11.59 -2.91 -3.87
CA ILE A 39 -11.43 -2.67 -5.30
C ILE A 39 -11.55 -4.04 -5.98
N PRO A 40 -12.55 -4.25 -6.87
CA PRO A 40 -12.70 -5.51 -7.56
C PRO A 40 -11.57 -5.72 -8.58
N SER A 41 -11.32 -6.97 -8.94
CA SER A 41 -10.44 -7.30 -10.06
C SER A 41 -10.96 -6.63 -11.33
N ALA A 42 -10.08 -6.05 -12.14
CA ALA A 42 -10.45 -5.42 -13.39
C ALA A 42 -9.49 -5.78 -14.52
N GLN A 43 -10.02 -5.78 -15.74
CA GLN A 43 -9.23 -5.77 -16.97
C GLN A 43 -9.20 -4.33 -17.50
N HIS A 44 -8.04 -3.92 -17.98
CA HIS A 44 -7.80 -2.56 -18.48
C HIS A 44 -7.39 -2.61 -19.94
N GLU A 45 -7.74 -1.56 -20.69
CA GLU A 45 -7.37 -1.45 -22.09
C GLU A 45 -5.86 -1.41 -22.26
N LYS A 46 -5.36 -2.09 -23.30
CA LYS A 46 -3.93 -2.11 -23.59
C LYS A 46 -3.42 -0.71 -23.94
N GLY A 47 -2.39 -0.26 -23.24
CA GLY A 47 -1.82 1.08 -23.40
C GLY A 47 -2.60 2.19 -22.69
N SER A 48 -3.61 1.83 -21.89
CA SER A 48 -4.26 2.79 -21.00
C SER A 48 -3.29 3.30 -19.94
N LYS A 49 -3.62 4.47 -19.40
CA LYS A 49 -2.83 5.18 -18.40
C LYS A 49 -3.57 5.19 -17.07
N LEU A 50 -2.81 5.25 -15.99
CA LEU A 50 -3.32 5.30 -14.63
C LEU A 50 -2.69 6.46 -13.90
N LEU A 51 -3.51 7.42 -13.49
CA LEU A 51 -3.10 8.49 -12.59
C LEU A 51 -3.06 7.95 -11.15
N CYS A 52 -1.85 7.91 -10.57
CA CYS A 52 -1.65 7.63 -9.14
C CYS A 52 -1.83 8.92 -8.32
N THR A 53 -1.12 9.09 -7.20
CA THR A 53 -1.32 10.27 -6.34
C THR A 53 -0.91 11.57 -7.03
N TYR A 54 0.25 11.58 -7.70
CA TYR A 54 0.77 12.76 -8.41
C TYR A 54 1.32 12.46 -9.80
N ILE A 55 1.44 11.19 -10.18
CA ILE A 55 2.17 10.74 -11.38
C ILE A 55 1.29 9.78 -12.17
N GLU A 56 1.30 9.91 -13.49
CA GLU A 56 0.65 8.97 -14.39
C GLU A 56 1.62 7.88 -14.85
N ILE A 57 1.20 6.62 -14.78
CA ILE A 57 1.97 5.44 -15.20
C ILE A 57 1.22 4.63 -16.24
N GLU A 58 1.92 3.69 -16.90
CA GLU A 58 1.27 2.66 -17.73
C GLU A 58 0.41 1.75 -16.85
N GLN A 59 -0.86 1.58 -17.23
CA GLN A 59 -1.77 0.66 -16.55
C GLN A 59 -1.46 -0.79 -16.95
N VAL A 60 -1.54 -1.69 -15.98
CA VAL A 60 -1.43 -3.13 -16.23
C VAL A 60 -2.72 -3.67 -16.83
N GLU A 61 -2.64 -4.62 -17.76
CA GLU A 61 -3.83 -5.17 -18.45
C GLU A 61 -4.82 -5.85 -17.49
N LYS A 62 -4.34 -6.34 -16.33
CA LYS A 62 -5.18 -6.98 -15.32
C LYS A 62 -4.75 -6.60 -13.91
N THR A 63 -5.75 -6.31 -13.08
CA THR A 63 -5.61 -6.08 -11.64
C THR A 63 -6.40 -7.13 -10.87
N ASN A 64 -5.89 -7.49 -9.70
CA ASN A 64 -6.54 -8.45 -8.80
C ASN A 64 -7.46 -7.71 -7.83
N ALA A 65 -8.46 -8.40 -7.30
CA ALA A 65 -9.31 -7.82 -6.27
C ALA A 65 -8.53 -7.63 -4.97
N VAL A 66 -8.70 -6.47 -4.34
CA VAL A 66 -7.98 -6.06 -3.13
C VAL A 66 -8.90 -5.41 -2.11
N VAL A 67 -8.57 -5.57 -0.84
CA VAL A 67 -9.06 -4.70 0.24
C VAL A 67 -7.88 -3.89 0.74
N LEU A 68 -8.00 -2.57 0.73
CA LEU A 68 -6.94 -1.63 1.07
C LEU A 68 -7.35 -0.74 2.25
N SER A 69 -6.38 -0.40 3.09
CA SER A 69 -6.45 0.68 4.07
C SER A 69 -5.59 1.82 3.57
N LYS A 70 -6.21 2.98 3.29
CA LYS A 70 -5.53 4.11 2.64
C LYS A 70 -5.95 5.47 3.21
N PRO A 71 -5.05 6.47 3.20
CA PRO A 71 -5.44 7.86 3.41
C PRO A 71 -6.43 8.31 2.33
N ALA A 72 -7.45 9.07 2.72
CA ALA A 72 -8.54 9.45 1.80
C ALA A 72 -8.06 10.25 0.57
N TRP A 73 -7.03 11.07 0.72
CA TRP A 73 -6.51 11.92 -0.35
C TRP A 73 -5.56 11.22 -1.32
N MET A 74 -5.03 10.05 -0.93
CA MET A 74 -4.01 9.34 -1.70
C MET A 74 -4.64 8.38 -2.71
N TRP A 75 -3.93 8.05 -3.78
CA TRP A 75 -4.37 7.01 -4.71
C TRP A 75 -4.05 5.59 -4.18
N GLY A 76 -2.79 5.36 -3.78
CA GLY A 76 -2.35 4.10 -3.18
C GLY A 76 -2.76 3.91 -1.72
N ALA A 77 -2.12 2.97 -1.03
CA ALA A 77 -2.53 2.52 0.30
C ALA A 77 -1.38 2.30 1.29
N GLU A 78 -1.70 2.21 2.59
CA GLU A 78 -0.73 1.87 3.64
C GLU A 78 -0.60 0.37 3.86
N MET A 79 -1.69 -0.37 3.68
CA MET A 79 -1.72 -1.81 3.79
C MET A 79 -2.90 -2.39 3.02
N GLY A 80 -2.83 -3.68 2.73
CA GLY A 80 -3.93 -4.37 2.09
C GLY A 80 -3.73 -5.86 1.97
N ALA A 81 -4.79 -6.53 1.52
CA ALA A 81 -4.81 -7.94 1.18
C ALA A 81 -5.45 -8.13 -0.19
N ASN A 82 -4.98 -9.12 -0.96
CA ASN A 82 -5.57 -9.47 -2.25
C ASN A 82 -6.35 -10.79 -2.21
N GLU A 83 -7.09 -11.06 -3.27
CA GLU A 83 -7.89 -12.29 -3.45
C GLU A 83 -7.07 -13.61 -3.45
N PHE A 84 -5.75 -13.52 -3.57
CA PHE A 84 -4.83 -14.66 -3.54
C PHE A 84 -4.20 -14.89 -2.16
N GLY A 85 -4.69 -14.21 -1.13
CA GLY A 85 -4.20 -14.37 0.24
C GLY A 85 -2.84 -13.72 0.49
N VAL A 86 -2.43 -12.77 -0.36
CA VAL A 86 -1.21 -11.97 -0.15
C VAL A 86 -1.56 -10.72 0.65
N VAL A 87 -0.79 -10.45 1.69
CA VAL A 87 -0.87 -9.23 2.50
C VAL A 87 0.39 -8.40 2.34
N VAL A 88 0.24 -7.08 2.39
CA VAL A 88 1.34 -6.13 2.28
C VAL A 88 1.07 -4.91 3.15
N GLY A 89 2.12 -4.33 3.71
CA GLY A 89 2.10 -3.04 4.38
C GLY A 89 3.34 -2.25 4.01
N ASN A 90 3.22 -0.93 3.85
CA ASN A 90 4.37 -0.07 3.61
C ASN A 90 5.13 0.19 4.93
N GLU A 91 6.43 0.40 4.87
CA GLU A 91 7.23 0.78 6.03
C GLU A 91 8.12 1.96 5.66
N ALA A 92 8.21 2.96 6.53
CA ALA A 92 9.00 4.15 6.25
C ALA A 92 10.48 3.86 6.54
N VAL A 93 11.35 4.16 5.57
CA VAL A 93 12.81 4.02 5.73
C VAL A 93 13.50 5.33 5.38
N TRP A 94 14.62 5.62 6.07
CA TRP A 94 15.45 6.77 5.74
C TRP A 94 16.28 6.52 4.48
N THR A 95 16.04 7.33 3.45
CA THR A 95 16.82 7.28 2.21
C THR A 95 18.24 7.80 2.39
N LYS A 96 19.19 7.23 1.63
CA LYS A 96 20.57 7.72 1.51
C LYS A 96 20.80 8.59 0.27
N LEU A 97 19.77 8.80 -0.54
CA LEU A 97 19.84 9.60 -1.76
C LEU A 97 20.16 11.06 -1.42
N ARG A 98 20.98 11.70 -2.25
CA ARG A 98 21.27 13.12 -2.12
C ARG A 98 20.05 13.95 -2.50
N ALA A 99 19.96 15.19 -2.02
CA ALA A 99 18.81 16.06 -2.26
C ALA A 99 18.43 16.21 -3.75
N GLY A 100 19.41 16.32 -4.65
CA GLY A 100 19.15 16.39 -6.09
C GLY A 100 18.56 15.10 -6.67
N GLU A 101 18.94 13.93 -6.16
CA GLU A 101 18.36 12.65 -6.57
C GLU A 101 16.95 12.48 -6.01
N ALA A 102 16.74 12.89 -4.76
CA ALA A 102 15.44 12.87 -4.08
C ALA A 102 14.39 13.80 -4.72
N ALA A 103 14.83 14.82 -5.47
CA ALA A 103 13.93 15.71 -6.22
C ALA A 103 13.40 15.10 -7.53
N THR A 104 13.91 13.92 -7.94
CA THR A 104 13.41 13.27 -9.16
C THR A 104 12.00 12.73 -8.91
N GLU A 105 11.08 13.05 -9.82
CA GLU A 105 9.70 12.55 -9.77
C GLU A 105 9.65 11.01 -9.77
N ARG A 106 8.98 10.43 -8.77
CA ARG A 106 8.82 8.99 -8.55
C ARG A 106 7.52 8.71 -7.81
N LEU A 107 6.96 7.52 -8.02
CA LEU A 107 5.83 7.05 -7.23
C LEU A 107 6.14 7.12 -5.73
N LEU A 108 5.13 7.49 -4.95
CA LEU A 108 5.22 7.39 -3.49
C LEU A 108 5.33 5.92 -3.09
N GLY A 109 5.93 5.63 -1.93
CA GLY A 109 5.98 4.26 -1.40
C GLY A 109 4.59 3.63 -1.26
N MET A 110 3.59 4.44 -0.92
CA MET A 110 2.19 4.00 -0.84
C MET A 110 1.52 3.84 -2.22
N ASP A 111 1.94 4.56 -3.27
CA ASP A 111 1.46 4.31 -4.66
C ASP A 111 1.93 2.95 -5.20
N LEU A 112 3.03 2.41 -4.66
CA LEU A 112 3.47 1.06 -4.97
C LEU A 112 2.56 -0.01 -4.36
N LEU A 113 1.86 0.32 -3.29
CA LEU A 113 0.90 -0.55 -2.61
C LEU A 113 -0.49 -0.31 -3.22
N ARG A 114 -0.79 -1.12 -4.24
CA ARG A 114 -1.97 -1.02 -5.10
C ARG A 114 -2.44 -2.38 -5.58
#